data_AF-A0A7V4WKL7-F1
#
_entry.id   AF-A0A7V4WKL7-F1
#
_cell.length_a   1.000
_cell.length_b   1.000
_cell.length_c   1.000
_cell.angle_alpha   90.00
_cell.angle_beta   90.00
_cell.angle_gamma   90.00
#
_symmetry.space_group_name_H-M   'P 1'
#
loop_
_entity.id
_entity.type
_entity.pdbx_description
1 polymer ?
#
loop_
_entity_poly.entity_id
_entity_poly.type
_entity_poly.pdbx_seq_one_letter_code
_entity_poly.pdbx_strand_id
1 'polypeptide(L)'
;MKSRLVFLLLLGVFLSSGWTALAQPPVREQLVYSLTSFNGSTYSKSFAPQSEDTIYLIANTNNIVNPRKTIVYYWPITRRYMAGFSTLNEAVPGKLEILQGGKVIATLEEQKYVLYYPEGYFSEKTIMYLNEEADAAHERYKKAMDEFNAKLKEYYEAMRKYREDLNKFFEEVRRRREAGETGPLDIPIPKEPSPPEFVNFYVSEPATGFVVNLPPGHYEIRVRLEDGTILEGSEKKLVVFTSRRKGGIGYEIIPGNRWTKRENCDDPSWIIHAVGKNELYFNPFTQEEYNELYHNKLQDPQNIGRIERWKWVHVDPVKDATLLFGRGKEVLKTVTRAPYFVKQIPGPELGYEIVDYDEDLKKRGYKPTFESYKVILGPELPKVDYTIQTVASENQMPLPKSERTIRLLRKAYSMYLYPLAFLPLAVGAGIVIARRARIET
;
A
#
# COMPACT_ATOMS: atom_id res chain seq x y z
N MET A 1 -9.91 66.08 -17.87
CA MET A 1 -8.55 65.46 -17.90
C MET A 1 -8.36 64.32 -16.90
N LYS A 2 -8.92 64.35 -15.68
CA LYS A 2 -8.68 63.31 -14.65
C LYS A 2 -9.30 61.92 -14.93
N SER A 3 -10.43 61.81 -15.65
CA SER A 3 -11.05 60.49 -15.89
C SER A 3 -10.41 59.66 -17.00
N ARG A 4 -9.76 60.31 -17.99
CA ARG A 4 -9.05 59.61 -19.08
C ARG A 4 -7.75 58.95 -18.60
N LEU A 5 -7.08 59.54 -17.60
CA LEU A 5 -5.86 58.99 -17.03
C LEU A 5 -6.14 57.73 -16.18
N VAL A 6 -7.27 57.70 -15.46
CA VAL A 6 -7.71 56.54 -14.66
C VAL A 6 -8.14 55.37 -15.55
N PHE A 7 -8.79 55.66 -16.68
CA PHE A 7 -9.19 54.63 -17.65
C PHE A 7 -7.98 53.97 -18.34
N LEU A 8 -6.94 54.75 -18.68
CA LEU A 8 -5.69 54.23 -19.24
C LEU A 8 -4.87 53.43 -18.22
N LEU A 9 -4.90 53.80 -16.93
CA LEU A 9 -4.25 53.05 -15.86
C LEU A 9 -4.96 51.71 -15.57
N LEU A 10 -6.30 51.68 -15.63
CA LEU A 10 -7.09 50.44 -15.51
C LEU A 10 -6.90 49.51 -16.71
N LEU A 11 -6.77 50.06 -17.93
CA LEU A 11 -6.46 49.26 -19.12
C LEU A 11 -5.04 48.66 -19.07
N GLY A 12 -4.07 49.40 -18.50
CA GLY A 12 -2.70 48.92 -18.30
C GLY A 12 -2.58 47.79 -17.26
N VAL A 13 -3.42 47.79 -16.22
CA VAL A 13 -3.49 46.70 -15.24
C VAL A 13 -4.22 45.47 -15.79
N PHE A 14 -5.23 45.65 -16.64
CA PHE A 14 -5.87 44.52 -17.32
C PHE A 14 -4.99 43.89 -18.41
N LEU A 15 -4.18 44.69 -19.11
CA LEU A 15 -3.23 44.21 -20.14
C LEU A 15 -1.97 43.56 -19.56
N SER A 16 -1.59 43.84 -18.29
CA SER A 16 -0.51 43.12 -17.61
C SER A 16 -0.95 41.86 -16.88
N SER A 17 -2.27 41.63 -16.75
CA SER A 17 -2.85 40.39 -16.21
C SER A 17 -3.21 39.33 -17.27
N GLY A 18 -3.02 39.66 -18.56
CA GLY A 18 -3.30 38.74 -19.67
C GLY A 18 -2.06 37.95 -20.09
N TRP A 19 -2.13 36.63 -19.93
CA TRP A 19 -1.26 35.61 -20.53
C TRP A 19 0.01 35.22 -19.76
N THR A 20 -0.15 34.62 -18.59
CA THR A 20 0.47 33.30 -18.39
C THR A 20 -0.57 32.24 -18.78
N ALA A 21 -0.81 32.09 -20.08
CA ALA A 21 -1.28 30.80 -20.56
C ALA A 21 -0.16 29.81 -20.18
N LEU A 22 -0.35 29.09 -19.07
CA LEU A 22 0.51 27.96 -18.70
C LEU A 22 0.35 26.94 -19.83
N ALA A 23 1.16 27.07 -20.87
CA ALA A 23 1.29 26.07 -21.91
C ALA A 23 1.48 24.74 -21.18
N GLN A 24 0.58 23.78 -21.43
CA GLN A 24 0.77 22.43 -20.91
C GLN A 24 2.17 21.99 -21.30
N PRO A 25 3.01 21.51 -20.37
CA PRO A 25 4.36 21.08 -20.70
C PRO A 25 4.28 20.10 -21.86
N PRO A 26 4.98 20.37 -22.98
CA PRO A 26 4.82 19.59 -24.19
C PRO A 26 5.17 18.13 -23.92
N VAL A 27 4.34 17.25 -24.47
CA VAL A 27 4.61 15.82 -24.58
C VAL A 27 5.90 15.65 -25.39
N ARG A 28 6.92 15.00 -24.84
CA ARG A 28 8.22 14.85 -25.50
C ARG A 28 8.75 13.44 -25.32
N GLU A 29 9.41 12.93 -26.35
CA GLU A 29 10.27 11.76 -26.21
C GLU A 29 11.47 12.10 -25.34
N GLN A 30 11.78 11.23 -24.38
CA GLN A 30 12.89 11.38 -23.46
C GLN A 30 13.56 10.03 -23.20
N LEU A 31 14.86 10.08 -22.95
CA LEU A 31 15.58 9.01 -22.27
C LEU A 31 15.22 9.08 -20.78
N VAL A 32 14.70 7.98 -20.26
CA VAL A 32 14.36 7.82 -18.84
C VAL A 32 14.98 6.54 -18.31
N TYR A 33 15.04 6.40 -16.99
CA TYR A 33 15.35 5.13 -16.35
C TYR A 33 14.08 4.51 -15.77
N SER A 34 13.65 3.38 -16.31
CA SER A 34 12.66 2.52 -15.68
C SER A 34 13.31 1.79 -14.51
N LEU A 35 12.67 1.84 -13.35
CA LEU A 35 13.22 1.33 -12.09
C LEU A 35 12.31 0.23 -11.53
N THR A 36 12.92 -0.88 -11.14
CA THR A 36 12.30 -1.89 -10.28
C THR A 36 13.17 -2.01 -9.03
N SER A 37 12.82 -1.27 -7.99
CA SER A 37 13.68 -1.06 -6.82
C SER A 37 13.10 -1.72 -5.58
N PHE A 38 13.97 -2.39 -4.82
CA PHE A 38 13.60 -2.94 -3.52
C PHE A 38 13.40 -1.80 -2.52
N ASN A 39 12.26 -1.78 -1.85
CA ASN A 39 11.85 -0.69 -0.95
C ASN A 39 11.94 -1.06 0.54
N GLY A 40 12.61 -2.17 0.87
CA GLY A 40 12.70 -2.71 2.23
C GLY A 40 11.79 -3.91 2.48
N SER A 41 10.71 -4.08 1.71
CA SER A 41 9.79 -5.23 1.85
C SER A 41 9.46 -5.90 0.51
N THR A 42 9.23 -5.09 -0.51
CA THR A 42 8.83 -5.53 -1.85
C THR A 42 9.55 -4.71 -2.93
N TYR A 43 9.25 -4.99 -4.19
CA TYR A 43 9.74 -4.25 -5.34
C TYR A 43 8.71 -3.24 -5.83
N SER A 44 9.11 -1.97 -5.88
CA SER A 44 8.31 -0.89 -6.45
C SER A 44 8.76 -0.59 -7.87
N LYS A 45 7.79 -0.45 -8.79
CA LYS A 45 8.04 0.04 -10.14
C LYS A 45 7.88 1.55 -10.19
N SER A 46 8.90 2.24 -10.68
CA SER A 46 8.88 3.70 -10.88
C SER A 46 9.74 4.06 -12.09
N PHE A 47 9.88 5.34 -12.38
CA PHE A 47 10.83 5.80 -13.38
C PHE A 47 11.47 7.12 -12.97
N ALA A 48 12.73 7.34 -13.36
CA ALA A 48 13.41 8.61 -13.21
C ALA A 48 13.35 9.38 -14.54
N PRO A 49 12.59 10.49 -14.62
CA PRO A 49 12.58 11.37 -15.78
C PRO A 49 13.92 12.09 -15.94
N GLN A 50 14.13 12.73 -17.09
CA GLN A 50 15.35 13.49 -17.35
C GLN A 50 15.59 14.59 -16.30
N SER A 51 14.52 15.20 -15.76
CA SER A 51 14.58 16.25 -14.74
C SER A 51 15.10 15.80 -13.37
N GLU A 52 15.20 14.48 -13.11
CA GLU A 52 15.70 13.94 -11.86
C GLU A 52 17.11 13.38 -12.08
N ASP A 53 18.13 14.04 -11.52
CA ASP A 53 19.54 13.68 -11.76
C ASP A 53 20.02 12.49 -10.93
N THR A 54 19.29 12.11 -9.88
CA THR A 54 19.73 11.14 -8.88
C THR A 54 18.73 10.01 -8.68
N ILE A 55 19.22 8.78 -8.76
CA ILE A 55 18.49 7.55 -8.45
C ILE A 55 18.91 7.08 -7.06
N TYR A 56 17.96 6.56 -6.27
CA TYR A 56 18.18 6.10 -4.91
C TYR A 56 17.84 4.61 -4.79
N LEU A 57 18.77 3.81 -4.27
CA LEU A 57 18.60 2.35 -4.11
C LEU A 57 19.00 1.90 -2.70
N ILE A 58 18.36 0.84 -2.20
CA ILE A 58 18.81 0.16 -0.99
C ILE A 58 20.01 -0.74 -1.32
N ALA A 59 21.03 -0.68 -0.46
CA ALA A 59 22.29 -1.40 -0.61
C ALA A 59 22.14 -2.93 -0.55
N ASN A 60 23.12 -3.62 -1.13
CA ASN A 60 23.30 -5.07 -1.04
C ASN A 60 22.08 -5.90 -1.45
N THR A 61 21.24 -5.34 -2.31
CA THR A 61 20.02 -5.97 -2.83
C THR A 61 19.95 -5.76 -4.33
N ASN A 62 19.41 -6.74 -5.06
CA ASN A 62 19.21 -6.62 -6.50
C ASN A 62 18.14 -5.57 -6.79
N ASN A 63 18.47 -4.59 -7.62
CA ASN A 63 17.54 -3.59 -8.15
C ASN A 63 17.70 -3.56 -9.67
N ILE A 64 16.64 -3.25 -10.42
CA ILE A 64 16.72 -3.09 -11.87
C ILE A 64 16.74 -1.62 -12.22
N VAL A 65 17.73 -1.21 -13.00
CA VAL A 65 17.87 0.13 -13.56
C VAL A 65 17.94 -0.03 -15.07
N ASN A 66 16.86 0.26 -15.79
CA ASN A 66 16.78 0.02 -17.23
C ASN A 66 16.56 1.35 -18.00
N PRO A 67 17.54 1.81 -18.81
CA PRO A 67 17.38 2.97 -19.68
C PRO A 67 16.39 2.69 -20.80
N ARG A 68 15.38 3.54 -20.93
CA ARG A 68 14.31 3.42 -21.93
C ARG A 68 14.06 4.75 -22.61
N LYS A 69 13.76 4.70 -23.91
CA LYS A 69 13.21 5.86 -24.61
C LYS A 69 11.69 5.75 -24.58
N THR A 70 11.04 6.78 -24.06
CA THR A 70 9.58 6.82 -23.90
C THR A 70 9.05 8.24 -24.06
N ILE A 71 7.73 8.37 -24.14
CA ILE A 71 7.05 9.65 -24.10
C ILE A 71 6.88 10.08 -22.64
N VAL A 72 7.32 11.28 -22.30
CA VAL A 72 7.11 11.89 -20.99
C VAL A 72 6.19 13.09 -21.13
N TYR A 73 5.18 13.18 -20.27
CA TYR A 73 4.23 14.27 -20.24
C TYR A 73 3.91 14.68 -18.80
N TYR A 74 3.56 15.94 -18.59
CA TYR A 74 3.21 16.45 -17.27
C TYR A 74 1.71 16.28 -17.02
N TRP A 75 1.34 15.68 -15.89
CA TRP A 75 -0.04 15.50 -15.46
C TRP A 75 -0.42 16.57 -14.42
N PRO A 76 -1.24 17.59 -14.78
CA PRO A 76 -1.46 18.74 -13.91
C PRO A 76 -2.19 18.42 -12.59
N ILE A 77 -3.03 17.36 -12.57
CA ILE A 77 -3.82 16.99 -11.40
C ILE A 77 -2.90 16.48 -10.27
N THR A 78 -1.93 15.64 -10.61
CA THR A 78 -0.95 15.09 -9.64
C THR A 78 0.31 15.96 -9.56
N ARG A 79 0.47 16.92 -10.47
CA ARG A 79 1.63 17.80 -10.63
C ARG A 79 2.94 17.05 -10.84
N ARG A 80 2.89 15.94 -11.60
CA ARG A 80 4.02 15.03 -11.82
C ARG A 80 4.20 14.73 -13.30
N TYR A 81 5.43 14.40 -13.69
CA TYR A 81 5.69 13.76 -14.97
C TYR A 81 5.26 12.30 -14.94
N MET A 82 4.64 11.87 -16.04
CA MET A 82 4.18 10.51 -16.28
C MET A 82 4.90 9.96 -17.50
N ALA A 83 5.20 8.65 -17.47
CA ALA A 83 5.77 7.94 -18.61
C ALA A 83 4.66 7.25 -19.42
N GLY A 84 4.72 7.38 -20.73
CA GLY A 84 3.85 6.73 -21.70
C GLY A 84 4.38 5.39 -22.16
N PHE A 85 4.76 4.49 -21.24
CA PHE A 85 5.34 3.18 -21.57
C PHE A 85 4.40 2.29 -22.40
N SER A 86 3.09 2.51 -22.35
CA SER A 86 2.12 1.83 -23.21
C SER A 86 2.11 2.35 -24.65
N THR A 87 2.63 3.56 -24.89
CA THR A 87 2.70 4.18 -26.22
C THR A 87 4.08 4.02 -26.84
N LEU A 88 5.14 4.23 -26.06
CA LEU A 88 6.53 4.09 -26.49
C LEU A 88 7.37 3.53 -25.34
N ASN A 89 8.05 2.42 -25.55
CA ASN A 89 8.93 1.81 -24.55
C ASN A 89 10.10 1.10 -25.24
N GLU A 90 10.94 1.88 -25.90
CA GLU A 90 12.09 1.36 -26.64
C GLU A 90 13.25 1.08 -25.69
N ALA A 91 13.83 -0.11 -25.83
CA ALA A 91 15.07 -0.46 -25.14
C ALA A 91 16.22 0.37 -25.71
N VAL A 92 17.09 0.83 -24.82
CA VAL A 92 18.32 1.52 -25.21
C VAL A 92 19.45 0.48 -25.28
N PRO A 93 20.05 0.24 -26.46
CA PRO A 93 21.11 -0.75 -26.59
C PRO A 93 22.38 -0.30 -25.86
N GLY A 94 23.22 -1.27 -25.50
CA GLY A 94 24.52 -1.02 -24.87
C GLY A 94 24.67 -1.66 -23.49
N LYS A 95 25.67 -1.19 -22.75
CA LYS A 95 26.02 -1.68 -21.40
C LYS A 95 25.91 -0.54 -20.39
N LEU A 96 25.48 -0.85 -19.18
CA LEU A 96 25.42 0.13 -18.09
C LEU A 96 26.77 0.16 -17.37
N GLU A 97 27.48 1.28 -17.45
CA GLU A 97 28.69 1.50 -16.65
C GLU A 97 28.33 2.09 -15.29
N ILE A 98 28.99 1.59 -14.25
CA ILE A 98 28.95 2.14 -12.89
C ILE A 98 30.31 2.74 -12.59
N LEU A 99 30.31 3.99 -12.16
CA LEU A 99 31.49 4.76 -11.84
C LEU A 99 31.53 5.14 -10.36
N GLN A 100 32.74 5.21 -9.82
CA GLN A 100 33.01 5.75 -8.49
C GLN A 100 34.26 6.63 -8.57
N GLY A 101 34.11 7.91 -8.18
CA GLY A 101 35.21 8.88 -8.29
C GLY A 101 35.74 9.05 -9.71
N GLY A 102 34.85 9.00 -10.72
CA GLY A 102 35.18 9.13 -12.14
C GLY A 102 35.81 7.89 -12.79
N LYS A 103 36.05 6.81 -12.03
CA LYS A 103 36.57 5.54 -12.58
C LYS A 103 35.44 4.54 -12.74
N VAL A 104 35.41 3.84 -13.88
CA VAL A 104 34.49 2.71 -14.09
C VAL A 104 34.90 1.57 -13.16
N ILE A 105 33.98 1.15 -12.29
CA ILE A 105 34.18 0.04 -11.34
C ILE A 105 33.45 -1.23 -11.78
N ALA A 106 32.43 -1.10 -12.63
CA ALA A 106 31.70 -2.21 -13.20
C ALA A 106 31.05 -1.81 -14.53
N THR A 107 30.89 -2.80 -15.41
CA THR A 107 30.14 -2.70 -16.66
C THR A 107 29.14 -3.85 -16.67
N LEU A 108 27.85 -3.53 -16.67
CA LEU A 108 26.77 -4.49 -16.54
C LEU A 108 26.15 -4.80 -17.89
N GLU A 109 25.82 -6.08 -18.09
CA GLU A 109 24.97 -6.55 -19.16
C GLU A 109 23.54 -6.74 -18.65
N GLU A 110 22.57 -6.72 -19.56
CA GLU A 110 21.19 -7.00 -19.17
C GLU A 110 21.06 -8.46 -18.68
N GLN A 111 20.26 -8.64 -17.64
CA GLN A 111 19.90 -9.95 -17.13
C GLN A 111 18.39 -10.12 -17.19
N LYS A 112 17.95 -11.36 -17.38
CA LYS A 112 16.53 -11.71 -17.31
C LYS A 112 16.10 -11.74 -15.85
N TYR A 113 14.91 -11.26 -15.54
CA TYR A 113 14.35 -11.28 -14.20
C TYR A 113 12.84 -11.48 -14.20
N VAL A 114 12.35 -12.01 -13.08
CA VAL A 114 10.93 -12.05 -12.74
C VAL A 114 10.75 -11.65 -11.29
N LEU A 115 9.56 -11.14 -10.97
CA LEU A 115 9.13 -10.91 -9.61
C LEU A 115 8.19 -12.05 -9.18
N TYR A 116 8.58 -12.76 -8.13
CA TYR A 116 7.80 -13.83 -7.52
C TYR A 116 7.08 -13.32 -6.28
N TYR A 117 5.78 -13.60 -6.23
CA TYR A 117 4.87 -13.20 -5.17
C TYR A 117 4.28 -14.46 -4.52
N PRO A 118 4.78 -14.87 -3.34
CA PRO A 118 4.46 -16.17 -2.74
C PRO A 118 3.00 -16.29 -2.30
N GLU A 119 2.32 -15.17 -2.05
CA GLU A 119 0.90 -15.12 -1.61
C GLU A 119 0.00 -14.47 -2.68
N GLY A 120 0.38 -14.63 -3.95
CA GLY A 120 -0.33 -14.08 -5.09
C GLY A 120 0.00 -12.60 -5.35
N TYR A 121 -0.67 -11.99 -6.32
CA TYR A 121 -0.32 -10.65 -6.82
C TYR A 121 -0.23 -9.56 -5.74
N PHE A 122 -1.03 -9.66 -4.68
CA PHE A 122 -1.06 -8.71 -3.56
C PHE A 122 -0.17 -9.14 -2.38
N SER A 123 0.78 -10.05 -2.59
CA SER A 123 1.69 -10.48 -1.54
C SER A 123 2.47 -9.29 -0.98
N GLU A 124 2.55 -9.20 0.34
CA GLU A 124 3.33 -8.17 1.05
C GLU A 124 4.83 -8.31 0.77
N LYS A 125 5.29 -9.51 0.38
CA LYS A 125 6.67 -9.81 0.06
C LYS A 125 6.85 -10.16 -1.41
N THR A 126 7.98 -9.78 -1.97
CA THR A 126 8.33 -10.13 -3.36
C THR A 126 9.79 -10.50 -3.46
N ILE A 127 10.08 -11.55 -4.22
CA ILE A 127 11.44 -12.05 -4.46
C ILE A 127 11.77 -11.83 -5.94
N MET A 128 12.97 -11.34 -6.22
CA MET A 128 13.47 -11.23 -7.58
C MET A 128 14.33 -12.45 -7.91
N TYR A 129 13.91 -13.23 -8.89
CA TYR A 129 14.73 -14.29 -9.48
C TYR A 129 15.38 -13.80 -10.75
N LEU A 130 16.60 -14.27 -11.03
CA LEU A 130 17.42 -13.85 -12.17
C LEU A 130 17.73 -15.02 -13.09
N ASN A 131 17.87 -14.75 -14.39
CA ASN A 131 18.33 -15.68 -15.43
C ASN A 131 17.62 -17.04 -15.37
N GLU A 132 18.35 -18.14 -15.17
CA GLU A 132 17.79 -19.49 -15.11
C GLU A 132 16.72 -19.67 -14.01
N GLU A 133 16.91 -19.03 -12.84
CA GLU A 133 15.91 -19.05 -11.77
C GLU A 133 14.64 -18.31 -12.18
N ALA A 134 14.77 -17.25 -12.99
CA ALA A 134 13.64 -16.51 -13.50
C ALA A 134 12.81 -17.35 -14.47
N ASP A 135 13.47 -18.09 -15.36
CA ASP A 135 12.83 -19.01 -16.29
C ASP A 135 12.14 -20.16 -15.56
N ALA A 136 12.82 -20.79 -14.61
CA ALA A 136 12.26 -21.86 -13.80
C ALA A 136 11.04 -21.41 -12.99
N ALA A 137 11.09 -20.21 -12.39
CA ALA A 137 9.97 -19.67 -11.62
C ALA A 137 8.76 -19.36 -12.51
N HIS A 138 8.97 -18.77 -13.69
CA HIS A 138 7.89 -18.44 -14.62
C HIS A 138 7.24 -19.70 -15.22
N GLU A 139 8.03 -20.69 -15.64
CA GLU A 139 7.49 -21.97 -16.13
C GLU A 139 6.73 -22.73 -15.05
N ARG A 140 7.20 -22.69 -13.79
CA ARG A 140 6.45 -23.25 -12.65
C ARG A 140 5.07 -22.58 -12.50
N TYR A 141 5.01 -21.26 -12.64
CA TYR A 141 3.75 -20.53 -12.56
C TYR A 141 2.81 -20.87 -13.72
N LYS A 142 3.33 -20.88 -14.95
CA LYS A 142 2.57 -21.24 -16.15
C LYS A 142 1.98 -22.64 -16.04
N LYS A 143 2.77 -23.62 -15.62
CA LYS A 143 2.30 -24.99 -15.38
C LYS A 143 1.17 -25.03 -14.34
N ALA A 144 1.33 -24.33 -13.22
CA ALA A 144 0.28 -24.25 -12.20
C ALA A 144 -1.02 -23.62 -12.73
N MET A 145 -0.90 -22.61 -13.60
CA MET A 145 -2.05 -21.98 -14.24
C MET A 145 -2.72 -22.89 -15.27
N ASP A 146 -1.94 -23.64 -16.06
CA ASP A 146 -2.46 -24.62 -17.01
C ASP A 146 -3.21 -25.75 -16.29
N GLU A 147 -2.66 -26.27 -15.18
CA GLU A 147 -3.33 -27.24 -14.31
C GLU A 147 -4.63 -26.68 -13.70
N PHE A 148 -4.61 -25.43 -13.25
CA PHE A 148 -5.82 -24.75 -12.76
C PHE A 148 -6.88 -24.61 -13.86
N ASN A 149 -6.49 -24.17 -15.06
CA ASN A 149 -7.39 -23.99 -16.20
C ASN A 149 -8.02 -25.32 -16.64
N ALA A 150 -7.25 -26.42 -16.60
CA ALA A 150 -7.78 -27.76 -16.87
C ALA A 150 -8.85 -28.16 -15.85
N LYS A 151 -8.58 -27.99 -14.55
CA LYS A 151 -9.57 -28.26 -13.48
C LYS A 151 -10.78 -27.34 -13.57
N LEU A 152 -10.59 -26.09 -13.98
CA LEU A 152 -11.67 -25.13 -14.17
C LEU A 152 -12.61 -25.56 -15.30
N LYS A 153 -12.05 -26.10 -16.39
CA LYS A 153 -12.84 -26.69 -17.47
C LYS A 153 -13.67 -27.88 -16.98
N GLU A 154 -13.05 -28.81 -16.23
CA GLU A 154 -13.74 -29.95 -15.63
C GLU A 154 -14.88 -29.50 -14.69
N TYR A 155 -14.62 -28.47 -13.88
CA TYR A 155 -15.63 -27.87 -13.00
C TYR A 155 -16.81 -27.31 -13.80
N TYR A 156 -16.57 -26.59 -14.91
CA TYR A 156 -17.67 -26.05 -15.73
C TYR A 156 -18.48 -27.16 -16.41
N GLU A 157 -17.84 -28.24 -16.85
CA GLU A 157 -18.54 -29.41 -17.38
C GLU A 157 -19.39 -30.10 -16.30
N ALA A 158 -18.85 -30.26 -15.09
CA ALA A 158 -19.57 -30.79 -13.94
C ALA A 158 -20.74 -29.88 -13.53
N MET A 159 -20.56 -28.56 -13.55
CA MET A 159 -21.60 -27.59 -13.24
C MET A 159 -22.74 -27.63 -14.26
N ARG A 160 -22.44 -27.84 -15.54
CA ARG A 160 -23.47 -28.03 -16.57
C ARG A 160 -24.29 -29.29 -16.28
N LYS A 161 -23.63 -30.42 -16.00
CA LYS A 161 -24.31 -31.67 -15.64
C LYS A 161 -25.13 -31.52 -14.36
N TYR A 162 -24.59 -30.86 -13.34
CA TYR A 162 -25.29 -30.56 -12.09
C TYR A 162 -26.58 -29.77 -12.34
N ARG A 163 -26.55 -28.74 -13.21
CA ARG A 163 -27.75 -27.97 -13.58
C ARG A 163 -28.81 -28.83 -14.28
N GLU A 164 -28.38 -29.73 -15.17
CA GLU A 164 -29.29 -30.68 -15.83
C GLU A 164 -29.93 -31.64 -14.82
N ASP A 165 -29.14 -32.22 -13.91
CA ASP A 165 -29.61 -33.14 -12.88
C ASP A 165 -30.51 -32.42 -11.86
N LEU A 166 -30.22 -31.15 -11.54
CA LEU A 166 -31.03 -30.31 -10.66
C LEU A 166 -32.39 -29.97 -11.29
N ASN A 167 -32.43 -29.71 -12.60
CA ASN A 167 -33.69 -29.51 -13.31
C ASN A 167 -34.54 -30.79 -13.29
N LYS A 168 -33.95 -31.96 -13.57
CA LYS A 168 -34.64 -33.26 -13.49
C LYS A 168 -35.16 -33.53 -12.07
N PHE A 169 -34.37 -33.21 -11.06
CA PHE A 169 -34.78 -33.29 -9.66
C PHE A 169 -36.03 -32.45 -9.40
N PHE A 170 -36.06 -31.18 -9.84
CA PHE A 170 -37.22 -30.31 -9.66
C PHE A 170 -38.45 -30.77 -10.45
N GLU A 171 -38.27 -31.28 -11.67
CA GLU A 171 -39.36 -31.87 -12.47
C GLU A 171 -39.98 -33.09 -11.77
N GLU A 172 -39.16 -34.00 -11.26
CA GLU A 172 -39.63 -35.20 -10.55
C GLU A 172 -40.32 -34.84 -9.23
N VAL A 173 -39.75 -33.90 -8.46
CA VAL A 173 -40.39 -33.34 -7.26
C VAL A 173 -41.77 -32.78 -7.60
N ARG A 174 -41.86 -31.96 -8.66
CA ARG A 174 -43.13 -31.37 -9.10
C ARG A 174 -44.15 -32.45 -9.50
N ARG A 175 -43.73 -33.43 -10.30
CA ARG A 175 -44.59 -34.55 -10.75
C ARG A 175 -45.19 -35.31 -9.57
N ARG A 176 -44.39 -35.66 -8.57
CA ARG A 176 -44.86 -36.39 -7.38
C ARG A 176 -45.78 -35.56 -6.49
N ARG A 177 -45.52 -34.25 -6.37
CA ARG A 177 -46.41 -33.32 -5.66
C ARG A 177 -47.76 -33.19 -6.34
N GLU A 178 -47.79 -33.06 -7.67
CA GLU A 178 -49.04 -33.02 -8.46
C GLU A 178 -49.81 -34.35 -8.37
N ALA A 179 -49.10 -35.48 -8.19
CA ALA A 179 -49.70 -36.80 -7.94
C ALA A 179 -50.22 -37.00 -6.49
N GLY A 180 -50.09 -36.00 -5.61
CA GLY A 180 -50.63 -36.02 -4.26
C GLY A 180 -49.70 -36.58 -3.18
N GLU A 181 -48.41 -36.85 -3.46
CA GLU A 181 -47.45 -37.26 -2.42
C GLU A 181 -47.16 -36.10 -1.45
N THR A 182 -47.51 -36.29 -0.18
CA THR A 182 -47.26 -35.34 0.92
C THR A 182 -46.07 -35.79 1.79
N GLY A 183 -45.32 -34.85 2.37
CA GLY A 183 -44.15 -35.15 3.21
C GLY A 183 -42.81 -35.12 2.45
N PRO A 184 -41.68 -35.45 3.10
CA PRO A 184 -40.36 -35.46 2.46
C PRO A 184 -40.31 -36.52 1.34
N LEU A 185 -39.85 -36.11 0.16
CA LEU A 185 -39.70 -37.01 -0.99
C LEU A 185 -38.31 -37.65 -0.95
N ASP A 186 -38.23 -38.97 -1.10
CA ASP A 186 -36.97 -39.70 -1.21
C ASP A 186 -36.42 -39.59 -2.64
N ILE A 187 -35.91 -38.41 -2.97
CA ILE A 187 -35.24 -38.13 -4.24
C ILE A 187 -33.85 -37.60 -3.90
N PRO A 188 -32.77 -38.21 -4.44
CA PRO A 188 -31.41 -37.76 -4.16
C PRO A 188 -31.21 -36.34 -4.69
N ILE A 189 -30.87 -35.41 -3.79
CA ILE A 189 -30.56 -34.03 -4.15
C ILE A 189 -29.20 -34.04 -4.86
N PRO A 190 -29.10 -33.52 -6.10
CA PRO A 190 -27.82 -33.40 -6.78
C PRO A 190 -26.82 -32.60 -5.95
N LYS A 191 -25.57 -33.06 -5.87
CA LYS A 191 -24.52 -32.37 -5.12
C LYS A 191 -23.84 -31.35 -6.02
N GLU A 192 -23.75 -30.10 -5.56
CA GLU A 192 -23.05 -29.04 -6.28
C GLU A 192 -21.54 -29.36 -6.37
N PRO A 193 -20.94 -29.30 -7.57
CA PRO A 193 -19.49 -29.40 -7.73
C PRO A 193 -18.76 -28.27 -6.98
N SER A 194 -17.60 -28.58 -6.40
CA SER A 194 -16.75 -27.56 -5.79
C SER A 194 -15.84 -26.91 -6.83
N PRO A 195 -15.66 -25.58 -6.81
CA PRO A 195 -14.71 -24.91 -7.70
C PRO A 195 -13.27 -25.32 -7.35
N PRO A 196 -12.36 -25.36 -8.33
CA PRO A 196 -10.95 -25.65 -8.06
C PRO A 196 -10.31 -24.51 -7.27
N GLU A 197 -9.33 -24.87 -6.44
CA GLU A 197 -8.52 -23.88 -5.74
C GLU A 197 -7.66 -23.08 -6.73
N PHE A 198 -7.76 -21.75 -6.65
CA PHE A 198 -6.94 -20.84 -7.45
C PHE A 198 -5.46 -20.93 -7.07
N VAL A 199 -4.56 -20.70 -8.03
CA VAL A 199 -3.10 -20.66 -7.81
C VAL A 199 -2.78 -19.59 -6.75
N ASN A 200 -2.14 -20.00 -5.65
CA ASN A 200 -1.92 -19.15 -4.47
C ASN A 200 -0.65 -18.29 -4.54
N PHE A 201 0.11 -18.37 -5.63
CA PHE A 201 1.29 -17.55 -5.90
C PHE A 201 1.20 -16.93 -7.30
N TYR A 202 2.00 -15.89 -7.54
CA TYR A 202 2.08 -15.21 -8.83
C TYR A 202 3.54 -14.98 -9.23
N VAL A 203 3.84 -15.09 -10.52
CA VAL A 203 5.15 -14.75 -11.10
C VAL A 203 4.90 -13.79 -12.24
N SER A 204 5.62 -12.66 -12.27
CA SER A 204 5.50 -11.71 -13.38
C SER A 204 5.99 -12.32 -14.69
N GLU A 205 5.58 -11.71 -15.80
CA GLU A 205 6.22 -11.95 -17.09
C GLU A 205 7.74 -11.69 -17.00
N PRO A 206 8.58 -12.49 -17.67
CA PRO A 206 10.01 -12.25 -17.71
C PRO A 206 10.34 -10.95 -18.42
N ALA A 207 11.23 -10.16 -17.82
CA ALA A 207 11.74 -8.92 -18.39
C ALA A 207 13.28 -8.92 -18.35
N THR A 208 13.90 -7.99 -19.07
CA THR A 208 15.36 -7.78 -19.03
C THR A 208 15.71 -6.42 -18.43
N GLY A 209 16.89 -6.32 -17.84
CA GLY A 209 17.46 -5.05 -17.41
C GLY A 209 18.75 -5.20 -16.64
N PHE A 210 19.40 -4.08 -16.33
CA PHE A 210 20.67 -4.07 -15.61
C PHE A 210 20.42 -4.23 -14.11
N VAL A 211 20.97 -5.31 -13.55
CA VAL A 211 20.88 -5.61 -12.11
C VAL A 211 21.96 -4.83 -11.37
N VAL A 212 21.55 -3.83 -10.61
CA VAL A 212 22.41 -3.02 -9.76
C VAL A 212 22.32 -3.51 -8.33
N ASN A 213 23.42 -4.05 -7.82
CA ASN A 213 23.59 -4.47 -6.43
C ASN A 213 24.95 -3.96 -5.94
N LEU A 214 24.92 -2.92 -5.11
CA LEU A 214 26.10 -2.19 -4.67
C LEU A 214 26.08 -1.99 -3.15
N PRO A 215 27.24 -1.85 -2.50
CA PRO A 215 27.31 -1.43 -1.11
C PRO A 215 26.88 0.05 -0.95
N PRO A 216 26.63 0.51 0.28
CA PRO A 216 26.28 1.91 0.52
C PRO A 216 27.36 2.86 0.00
N GLY A 217 26.96 3.89 -0.75
CA GLY A 217 27.90 4.80 -1.39
C GLY A 217 27.25 5.76 -2.38
N HIS A 218 28.09 6.63 -2.95
CA HIS A 218 27.73 7.52 -4.04
C HIS A 218 28.45 7.05 -5.30
N TYR A 219 27.68 6.89 -6.37
CA TYR A 219 28.12 6.37 -7.66
C TYR A 219 27.55 7.24 -8.77
N GLU A 220 28.04 7.02 -9.97
CA GLU A 220 27.46 7.54 -11.20
C GLU A 220 27.19 6.37 -12.14
N ILE A 221 26.16 6.49 -12.96
CA ILE A 221 25.84 5.52 -14.01
C ILE A 221 25.73 6.22 -15.35
N ARG A 222 26.06 5.51 -16.41
CA ARG A 222 25.89 5.96 -17.80
C ARG A 222 25.77 4.76 -18.73
N VAL A 223 25.20 4.96 -19.92
CA VAL A 223 25.13 3.92 -20.95
C VAL A 223 26.28 4.07 -21.92
N ARG A 224 27.05 2.99 -22.12
CA ARG A 224 28.02 2.87 -23.20
C ARG A 224 27.41 2.07 -24.34
N LEU A 225 27.36 2.67 -25.53
CA LEU A 225 26.87 2.05 -26.75
C LEU A 225 27.88 1.02 -27.29
N GLU A 226 27.43 0.20 -28.24
CA GLU A 226 28.28 -0.85 -28.85
C GLU A 226 29.50 -0.30 -29.60
N ASP A 227 29.38 0.92 -30.15
CA ASP A 227 30.48 1.64 -30.81
C ASP A 227 31.52 2.23 -29.83
N GLY A 228 31.30 2.03 -28.53
CA GLY A 228 32.17 2.51 -27.46
C GLY A 228 31.89 3.95 -27.01
N THR A 229 30.98 4.67 -27.64
CA THR A 229 30.60 6.03 -27.23
C THR A 229 29.67 6.02 -26.01
N ILE A 230 29.62 7.14 -25.28
CA ILE A 230 28.66 7.34 -24.18
C ILE A 230 27.39 7.94 -24.75
N LEU A 231 26.24 7.36 -24.41
CA LEU A 231 24.95 7.93 -24.81
C LEU A 231 24.69 9.22 -24.05
N GLU A 232 24.57 10.33 -24.78
CA GLU A 232 24.32 11.65 -24.21
C GLU A 232 23.01 11.68 -23.41
N GLY A 233 23.08 12.23 -22.18
CA GLY A 233 21.92 12.38 -21.30
C GLY A 233 21.57 11.10 -20.52
N SER A 234 22.36 10.03 -20.67
CA SER A 234 22.22 8.81 -19.87
C SER A 234 22.86 8.94 -18.47
N GLU A 235 23.66 9.97 -18.24
CA GLU A 235 24.36 10.15 -16.98
C GLU A 235 23.38 10.41 -15.82
N LYS A 236 23.47 9.59 -14.78
CA LYS A 236 22.73 9.78 -13.52
C LYS A 236 23.65 9.57 -12.33
N LYS A 237 23.40 10.33 -11.27
CA LYS A 237 23.96 10.05 -9.94
C LYS A 237 23.18 8.89 -9.34
N LEU A 238 23.87 8.07 -8.57
CA LEU A 238 23.29 6.93 -7.88
C LEU A 238 23.69 7.00 -6.40
N VAL A 239 22.70 7.12 -5.53
CA VAL A 239 22.86 7.09 -4.08
C VAL A 239 22.37 5.75 -3.57
N VAL A 240 23.31 4.94 -3.08
CA VAL A 240 23.02 3.64 -2.50
C VAL A 240 23.09 3.79 -0.99
N PHE A 241 21.98 3.54 -0.29
CA PHE A 241 21.85 3.78 1.14
C PHE A 241 21.39 2.53 1.88
N THR A 242 21.54 2.54 3.19
CA THR A 242 21.09 1.46 4.08
C THR A 242 20.30 2.05 5.25
N SER A 243 19.63 1.18 6.00
CA SER A 243 18.92 1.58 7.21
C SER A 243 19.92 2.06 8.28
N ARG A 244 19.51 3.08 9.04
CA ARG A 244 20.29 3.58 10.17
C ARG A 244 20.15 2.64 11.38
N ARG A 245 18.96 2.08 11.56
CA ARG A 245 18.58 1.29 12.74
C ARG A 245 17.59 0.20 12.37
N LYS A 246 17.67 -0.92 13.08
CA LYS A 246 16.61 -1.93 13.13
C LYS A 246 15.68 -1.62 14.31
N GLY A 247 14.39 -1.46 14.04
CA GLY A 247 13.43 -0.80 14.94
C GLY A 247 12.66 -1.70 15.89
N GLY A 248 12.86 -3.02 15.81
CA GLY A 248 12.00 -3.99 16.49
C GLY A 248 10.66 -4.12 15.78
N ILE A 249 9.56 -4.17 16.52
CA ILE A 249 8.21 -4.35 15.98
C ILE A 249 7.45 -3.02 15.88
N GLY A 250 6.98 -2.70 14.68
CA GLY A 250 5.97 -1.68 14.38
C GLY A 250 4.60 -2.31 14.18
N TYR A 251 3.55 -1.50 14.16
CA TYR A 251 2.19 -1.97 13.90
C TYR A 251 1.53 -1.19 12.77
N GLU A 252 0.92 -1.90 11.84
CA GLU A 252 -0.17 -1.37 11.03
C GLU A 252 -1.48 -1.64 11.79
N ILE A 253 -2.32 -0.60 11.92
CA ILE A 253 -3.57 -0.63 12.68
C ILE A 253 -4.70 -0.37 11.70
N ILE A 254 -5.67 -1.28 11.64
CA ILE A 254 -6.89 -1.13 10.87
C ILE A 254 -8.02 -0.82 11.86
N PRO A 255 -8.60 0.40 11.82
CA PRO A 255 -9.77 0.72 12.62
C PRO A 255 -11.01 0.01 12.07
N GLY A 256 -11.79 -0.65 12.92
CA GLY A 256 -12.98 -1.40 12.51
C GLY A 256 -14.05 -0.55 11.81
N ASN A 257 -14.11 0.75 12.10
CA ASN A 257 -15.02 1.70 11.46
C ASN A 257 -14.50 2.29 10.14
N ARG A 258 -13.22 2.11 9.82
CA ARG A 258 -12.53 2.71 8.67
C ARG A 258 -11.54 1.73 8.07
N TRP A 259 -12.03 0.56 7.66
CA TRP A 259 -11.24 -0.52 7.05
C TRP A 259 -10.27 -0.03 5.96
N THR A 260 -10.70 0.90 5.10
CA THR A 260 -9.90 1.40 3.97
C THR A 260 -8.76 2.32 4.38
N LYS A 261 -8.72 2.77 5.64
CA LYS A 261 -7.66 3.65 6.17
C LYS A 261 -6.84 2.91 7.22
N ARG A 262 -5.67 2.47 6.81
CA ARG A 262 -4.66 1.88 7.70
C ARG A 262 -3.83 2.99 8.35
N GLU A 263 -3.51 2.83 9.62
CA GLU A 263 -2.74 3.80 10.41
C GLU A 263 -1.52 3.12 11.02
N ASN A 264 -0.35 3.76 10.98
CA ASN A 264 0.89 3.16 11.48
C ASN A 264 1.19 3.58 12.92
N CYS A 265 1.77 2.66 13.70
CA CYS A 265 2.29 2.89 15.04
C CYS A 265 3.72 2.33 15.16
N ASP A 266 4.64 3.05 14.52
CA ASP A 266 5.99 2.56 14.28
C ASP A 266 6.94 2.86 15.44
N ASP A 267 6.78 4.01 16.10
CA ASP A 267 7.60 4.36 17.24
C ASP A 267 7.02 3.80 18.55
N PRO A 268 7.80 3.09 19.39
CA PRO A 268 7.34 2.58 20.69
C PRO A 268 6.89 3.66 21.68
N SER A 269 7.34 4.90 21.51
CA SER A 269 6.89 6.03 22.33
C SER A 269 5.51 6.55 21.95
N TRP A 270 4.96 6.14 20.81
CA TRP A 270 3.65 6.59 20.37
C TRP A 270 2.53 5.92 21.17
N ILE A 271 1.52 6.73 21.47
CA ILE A 271 0.32 6.29 22.19
C ILE A 271 -0.83 6.20 21.19
N ILE A 272 -1.47 5.04 21.14
CA ILE A 272 -2.64 4.78 20.31
C ILE A 272 -3.86 5.37 21.01
N HIS A 273 -4.45 6.42 20.43
CA HIS A 273 -5.63 7.06 20.98
C HIS A 273 -6.89 6.46 20.35
N ALA A 274 -7.69 5.75 21.15
CA ALA A 274 -8.95 5.15 20.69
C ALA A 274 -10.14 5.95 21.22
N VAL A 275 -11.01 6.43 20.32
CA VAL A 275 -12.20 7.24 20.65
C VAL A 275 -13.49 6.41 20.49
N GLY A 276 -14.27 6.25 21.56
CA GLY A 276 -15.55 5.52 21.52
C GLY A 276 -15.40 3.99 21.57
N LYS A 277 -16.45 3.25 21.15
CA LYS A 277 -16.39 1.80 20.98
C LYS A 277 -15.57 1.51 19.73
N ASN A 278 -14.36 0.98 19.91
CA ASN A 278 -13.48 0.67 18.78
C ASN A 278 -13.04 -0.77 18.81
N GLU A 279 -13.12 -1.39 17.64
CA GLU A 279 -12.42 -2.61 17.32
C GLU A 279 -11.18 -2.19 16.55
N LEU A 280 -10.01 -2.59 17.04
CA LEU A 280 -8.73 -2.31 16.43
C LEU A 280 -8.10 -3.62 16.01
N TYR A 281 -7.64 -3.68 14.77
CA TYR A 281 -7.00 -4.83 14.18
C TYR A 281 -5.53 -4.49 14.00
N PHE A 282 -4.66 -5.22 14.69
CA PHE A 282 -3.22 -4.97 14.71
C PHE A 282 -2.50 -5.95 13.80
N ASN A 283 -1.62 -5.46 12.95
CA ASN A 283 -0.72 -6.25 12.13
C ASN A 283 0.73 -5.88 12.51
N PRO A 284 1.45 -6.75 13.24
CA PRO A 284 2.83 -6.49 13.61
C PRO A 284 3.79 -6.71 12.43
N PHE A 285 4.75 -5.80 12.27
CA PHE A 285 5.81 -5.87 11.27
C PHE A 285 7.18 -5.65 11.91
N THR A 286 8.20 -6.35 11.42
CA THR A 286 9.57 -5.89 11.62
C THR A 286 9.78 -4.59 10.84
N GLN A 287 10.61 -3.70 11.36
CA GLN A 287 10.80 -2.39 10.74
C GLN A 287 12.25 -1.93 10.77
N GLU A 288 12.58 -1.10 9.78
CA GLU A 288 13.89 -0.47 9.64
C GLU A 288 13.75 1.04 9.43
N GLU A 289 14.70 1.81 9.96
CA GLU A 289 14.71 3.27 9.90
C GLU A 289 15.53 3.73 8.70
N TYR A 290 14.89 4.41 7.75
CA TYR A 290 15.55 4.98 6.58
C TYR A 290 15.44 6.50 6.57
N ASN A 291 16.37 7.14 5.86
CA ASN A 291 16.29 8.57 5.61
C ASN A 291 15.02 8.88 4.79
N GLU A 292 14.24 9.88 5.20
CA GLU A 292 12.95 10.18 4.57
C GLU A 292 13.13 10.57 3.10
N LEU A 293 14.09 11.46 2.79
CA LEU A 293 14.36 11.87 1.42
C LEU A 293 14.74 10.67 0.55
N TYR A 294 15.71 9.87 1.00
CA TYR A 294 16.25 8.78 0.18
C TYR A 294 15.21 7.71 -0.10
N HIS A 295 14.43 7.32 0.92
CA HIS A 295 13.40 6.31 0.74
C HIS A 295 12.20 6.84 -0.06
N ASN A 296 11.82 8.12 0.08
CA ASN A 296 10.76 8.70 -0.75
C ASN A 296 11.20 8.75 -2.23
N LYS A 297 12.43 9.19 -2.50
CA LYS A 297 13.02 9.25 -3.85
C LYS A 297 13.24 7.86 -4.46
N LEU A 298 13.51 6.84 -3.64
CA LEU A 298 13.58 5.45 -4.10
C LEU A 298 12.21 4.97 -4.61
N GLN A 299 11.13 5.21 -3.87
CA GLN A 299 9.78 4.79 -4.26
C GLN A 299 9.27 5.58 -5.46
N ASP A 300 9.57 6.87 -5.49
CA ASP A 300 9.18 7.77 -6.56
C ASP A 300 10.25 8.87 -6.71
N PRO A 301 11.05 8.85 -7.78
CA PRO A 301 12.11 9.83 -8.01
C PRO A 301 11.63 11.28 -8.03
N GLN A 302 10.36 11.57 -8.29
CA GLN A 302 9.82 12.94 -8.28
C GLN A 302 9.26 13.36 -6.91
N ASN A 303 9.29 12.46 -5.93
CA ASN A 303 8.77 12.75 -4.60
C ASN A 303 9.70 13.67 -3.83
N ILE A 304 9.12 14.48 -2.95
CA ILE A 304 9.87 15.32 -2.02
C ILE A 304 10.15 14.53 -0.73
N GLY A 305 11.19 14.94 -0.04
CA GLY A 305 11.49 14.46 1.30
C GLY A 305 12.50 15.36 1.97
N ARG A 306 12.80 15.03 3.22
CA ARG A 306 13.62 15.85 4.10
C ARG A 306 14.86 15.07 4.52
N ILE A 307 16.04 15.61 4.23
CA ILE A 307 17.31 14.93 4.52
C ILE A 307 17.56 14.81 6.02
N GLU A 308 17.02 15.72 6.82
CA GLU A 308 17.14 15.75 8.28
C GLU A 308 16.18 14.78 8.99
N ARG A 309 15.22 14.20 8.26
CA ARG A 309 14.20 13.32 8.82
C ARG A 309 14.45 11.85 8.50
N TRP A 310 13.91 11.03 9.39
CA TRP A 310 13.98 9.58 9.34
C TRP A 310 12.58 9.02 9.47
N LYS A 311 12.29 7.93 8.78
CA LYS A 311 11.02 7.23 8.86
C LYS A 311 11.24 5.73 9.04
N TRP A 312 10.34 5.12 9.79
CA TRP A 312 10.25 3.67 9.90
C TRP A 312 9.52 3.10 8.68
N VAL A 313 10.00 1.97 8.21
CA VAL A 313 9.46 1.24 7.05
C VAL A 313 9.25 -0.20 7.48
N HIS A 314 8.05 -0.72 7.25
CA HIS A 314 7.72 -2.13 7.51
C HIS A 314 8.46 -3.02 6.50
N VAL A 315 9.11 -4.07 7.00
CA VAL A 315 10.00 -4.96 6.24
C VAL A 315 9.35 -6.33 6.07
N ASP A 316 9.13 -7.07 7.16
CA ASP A 316 8.48 -8.37 7.12
C ASP A 316 7.28 -8.42 8.08
N PRO A 317 6.13 -8.98 7.66
CA PRO A 317 5.03 -9.26 8.58
C PRO A 317 5.43 -10.32 9.61
N VAL A 318 5.01 -10.12 10.86
CA VAL A 318 5.23 -11.10 11.92
C VAL A 318 4.03 -12.04 12.00
N LYS A 319 4.17 -13.24 11.44
CA LYS A 319 3.10 -14.23 11.32
C LYS A 319 3.01 -15.17 12.53
N ASP A 320 4.13 -15.66 13.04
CA ASP A 320 4.20 -16.63 14.14
C ASP A 320 4.26 -15.96 15.51
N ALA A 321 3.24 -15.14 15.80
CA ALA A 321 3.15 -14.41 17.03
C ALA A 321 1.75 -14.46 17.67
N THR A 322 1.70 -14.01 18.91
CA THR A 322 0.47 -13.78 19.65
C THR A 322 0.49 -12.36 20.21
N LEU A 323 -0.67 -11.70 20.27
CA LEU A 323 -0.77 -10.36 20.84
C LEU A 323 -1.33 -10.44 22.25
N LEU A 324 -0.55 -10.00 23.24
CA LEU A 324 -1.00 -9.83 24.61
C LEU A 324 -1.67 -8.48 24.76
N PHE A 325 -2.95 -8.47 25.15
CA PHE A 325 -3.67 -7.27 25.55
C PHE A 325 -3.79 -7.24 27.07
N GLY A 326 -3.36 -6.14 27.67
CA GLY A 326 -3.20 -6.04 29.10
C GLY A 326 -3.38 -4.64 29.66
N ARG A 327 -3.12 -4.52 30.95
CA ARG A 327 -3.07 -3.27 31.71
C ARG A 327 -1.91 -3.33 32.69
N GLY A 328 -0.90 -2.50 32.49
CA GLY A 328 0.33 -2.59 33.28
C GLY A 328 0.97 -3.97 33.11
N LYS A 329 1.19 -4.70 34.21
CA LYS A 329 1.74 -6.06 34.19
C LYS A 329 0.68 -7.17 34.08
N GLU A 330 -0.60 -6.82 34.14
CA GLU A 330 -1.71 -7.77 34.08
C GLU A 330 -2.08 -8.04 32.62
N VAL A 331 -2.05 -9.30 32.20
CA VAL A 331 -2.55 -9.73 30.89
C VAL A 331 -4.04 -10.00 31.00
N LEU A 332 -4.85 -9.24 30.27
CA LEU A 332 -6.30 -9.35 30.26
C LEU A 332 -6.77 -10.37 29.22
N LYS A 333 -6.13 -10.39 28.05
CA LYS A 333 -6.48 -11.27 26.95
C LYS A 333 -5.26 -11.61 26.10
N THR A 334 -5.15 -12.87 25.73
CA THR A 334 -4.24 -13.34 24.69
C THR A 334 -5.03 -13.41 23.39
N VAL A 335 -4.58 -12.67 22.37
CA VAL A 335 -5.25 -12.54 21.07
C VAL A 335 -4.44 -13.28 20.02
N THR A 336 -5.07 -14.26 19.38
CA THR A 336 -4.49 -14.98 18.24
C THR A 336 -4.88 -14.30 16.94
N ARG A 337 -4.05 -14.50 15.92
CA ARG A 337 -4.33 -14.04 14.55
C ARG A 337 -5.53 -14.82 14.01
N ALA A 338 -6.49 -14.11 13.44
CA ALA A 338 -7.69 -14.72 12.86
C ALA A 338 -8.04 -14.07 11.51
N PRO A 339 -8.72 -14.81 10.61
CA PRO A 339 -9.23 -14.29 9.34
C PRO A 339 -10.52 -13.48 9.52
N TYR A 340 -10.66 -12.42 8.74
CA TYR A 340 -11.81 -11.51 8.72
C TYR A 340 -12.30 -11.29 7.29
N PHE A 341 -13.60 -11.02 7.16
CA PHE A 341 -14.25 -10.70 5.90
C PHE A 341 -14.89 -9.32 5.97
N VAL A 342 -14.70 -8.51 4.93
CA VAL A 342 -15.28 -7.17 4.86
C VAL A 342 -16.54 -7.21 4.00
N LYS A 343 -17.67 -6.92 4.61
CA LYS A 343 -18.97 -6.81 3.94
C LYS A 343 -19.25 -5.35 3.62
N GLN A 344 -19.60 -5.07 2.37
CA GLN A 344 -20.08 -3.75 1.99
C GLN A 344 -21.54 -3.58 2.43
N ILE A 345 -21.83 -2.48 3.12
CA ILE A 345 -23.19 -2.14 3.55
C ILE A 345 -23.87 -1.42 2.37
N PRO A 346 -24.99 -1.94 1.84
CA PRO A 346 -25.73 -1.28 0.76
C PRO A 346 -26.36 0.02 1.26
N GLY A 347 -26.14 1.12 0.54
CA GLY A 347 -26.71 2.43 0.87
C GLY A 347 -25.95 3.59 0.23
N PRO A 348 -26.52 4.82 0.29
CA PRO A 348 -25.92 6.02 -0.31
C PRO A 348 -24.57 6.41 0.32
N GLU A 349 -24.26 5.92 1.52
CA GLU A 349 -23.01 6.22 2.24
C GLU A 349 -21.89 5.18 2.03
N LEU A 350 -22.11 4.12 1.22
CA LEU A 350 -21.11 3.08 0.88
C LEU A 350 -20.23 2.64 2.09
N GLY A 351 -20.89 2.19 3.16
CA GLY A 351 -20.22 1.75 4.39
C GLY A 351 -19.63 0.35 4.31
N TYR A 352 -18.84 -0.03 5.32
CA TYR A 352 -18.25 -1.37 5.46
C TYR A 352 -18.45 -1.90 6.88
N GLU A 353 -18.61 -3.22 6.99
CA GLU A 353 -18.63 -3.97 8.24
C GLU A 353 -17.59 -5.08 8.19
N ILE A 354 -16.77 -5.20 9.23
CA ILE A 354 -15.80 -6.28 9.36
C ILE A 354 -16.42 -7.38 10.21
N VAL A 355 -16.60 -8.55 9.62
CA VAL A 355 -17.13 -9.75 10.29
C VAL A 355 -16.04 -10.82 10.40
N ASP A 356 -16.20 -11.71 11.37
CA ASP A 356 -15.34 -12.88 11.50
C ASP A 356 -15.54 -13.79 10.27
N TYR A 357 -14.44 -14.34 9.74
CA TYR A 357 -14.53 -15.26 8.62
C TYR A 357 -14.90 -16.66 9.13
N ASP A 358 -16.08 -17.15 8.76
CA ASP A 358 -16.67 -18.41 9.25
C ASP A 358 -16.81 -19.48 8.15
N GLU A 359 -17.22 -20.69 8.56
CA GLU A 359 -17.42 -21.82 7.65
C GLU A 359 -18.57 -21.58 6.65
N ASP A 360 -19.52 -20.68 6.96
CA ASP A 360 -20.62 -20.38 6.04
C ASP A 360 -20.16 -19.48 4.90
N LEU A 361 -19.31 -18.48 5.17
CA LEU A 361 -18.62 -17.70 4.14
C LEU A 361 -17.74 -18.59 3.26
N LYS A 362 -17.02 -19.54 3.87
CA LYS A 362 -16.21 -20.52 3.16
C LYS A 362 -17.04 -21.44 2.25
N LYS A 363 -18.18 -21.96 2.73
CA LYS A 363 -19.12 -22.76 1.91
C LYS A 363 -19.68 -21.98 0.73
N ARG A 364 -19.88 -20.66 0.88
CA ARG A 364 -20.29 -19.76 -0.20
C ARG A 364 -19.16 -19.40 -1.18
N GLY A 365 -17.95 -19.95 -0.97
CA GLY A 365 -16.79 -19.73 -1.83
C GLY A 365 -16.07 -18.40 -1.61
N TYR A 366 -16.40 -17.65 -0.54
CA TYR A 366 -15.65 -16.45 -0.18
C TYR A 366 -14.29 -16.82 0.41
N LYS A 367 -13.31 -15.95 0.22
CA LYS A 367 -12.00 -16.00 0.90
C LYS A 367 -11.93 -14.88 1.93
N PRO A 368 -11.13 -15.03 3.00
CA PRO A 368 -10.94 -13.95 3.95
C PRO A 368 -10.35 -12.73 3.25
N THR A 369 -10.82 -11.55 3.64
CA THR A 369 -10.34 -10.28 3.09
C THR A 369 -8.98 -9.92 3.67
N PHE A 370 -8.74 -10.23 4.94
CA PHE A 370 -7.46 -10.04 5.62
C PHE A 370 -7.40 -10.90 6.89
N GLU A 371 -6.21 -10.99 7.49
CA GLU A 371 -5.98 -11.60 8.79
C GLU A 371 -5.36 -10.59 9.74
N SER A 372 -5.71 -10.62 11.03
CA SER A 372 -5.19 -9.65 12.00
C SER A 372 -5.38 -10.11 13.44
N TYR A 373 -4.82 -9.34 14.38
CA TYR A 373 -5.04 -9.50 15.82
C TYR A 373 -6.09 -8.50 16.30
N LYS A 374 -7.33 -8.95 16.53
CA LYS A 374 -8.46 -8.09 16.93
C LYS A 374 -8.47 -7.81 18.43
N VAL A 375 -8.40 -6.53 18.78
CA VAL A 375 -8.59 -6.01 20.14
C VAL A 375 -9.90 -5.22 20.18
N ILE A 376 -10.79 -5.61 21.09
CA ILE A 376 -12.08 -4.94 21.29
C ILE A 376 -11.97 -4.05 22.53
N LEU A 377 -12.19 -2.75 22.34
CA LEU A 377 -12.20 -1.76 23.41
C LEU A 377 -13.65 -1.43 23.76
N GLY A 378 -14.24 -2.26 24.63
CA GLY A 378 -15.65 -2.16 25.02
C GLY A 378 -15.95 -1.13 26.11
N PRO A 379 -17.22 -0.72 26.27
CA PRO A 379 -17.65 0.25 27.29
C PRO A 379 -17.46 -0.23 28.74
N GLU A 380 -17.37 -1.54 28.97
CA GLU A 380 -17.13 -2.19 30.26
C GLU A 380 -15.69 -2.04 30.78
N LEU A 381 -14.75 -1.66 29.90
CA LEU A 381 -13.35 -1.50 30.26
C LEU A 381 -13.14 -0.24 31.15
N PRO A 382 -12.41 -0.36 32.29
CA PRO A 382 -12.10 0.78 33.16
C PRO A 382 -11.29 1.87 32.45
N LYS A 383 -11.35 3.10 32.96
CA LYS A 383 -10.68 4.27 32.36
C LYS A 383 -9.20 4.33 32.75
N VAL A 384 -8.41 3.49 32.12
CA VAL A 384 -6.96 3.32 32.35
C VAL A 384 -6.23 3.18 31.03
N ASP A 385 -4.90 3.32 31.08
CA ASP A 385 -4.06 3.00 29.93
C ASP A 385 -3.95 1.48 29.79
N TYR A 386 -4.15 1.00 28.58
CA TYR A 386 -4.01 -0.41 28.21
C TYR A 386 -2.69 -0.61 27.47
N THR A 387 -2.19 -1.83 27.48
CA THR A 387 -0.98 -2.20 26.76
C THR A 387 -1.28 -3.31 25.76
N ILE A 388 -0.61 -3.25 24.61
CA ILE A 388 -0.46 -4.40 23.72
C ILE A 388 1.01 -4.74 23.59
N GLN A 389 1.31 -6.04 23.50
CA GLN A 389 2.67 -6.52 23.29
C GLN A 389 2.63 -7.77 22.41
N THR A 390 3.50 -7.82 21.40
CA THR A 390 3.61 -9.00 20.54
C THR A 390 4.65 -9.95 21.15
N VAL A 391 4.28 -11.21 21.31
CA VAL A 391 5.15 -12.29 21.80
C VAL A 391 5.31 -13.37 20.73
N ALA A 392 6.46 -14.02 20.70
CA ALA A 392 6.68 -15.16 19.80
C ALA A 392 5.80 -16.35 20.22
N SER A 393 5.16 -17.02 19.26
CA SER A 393 4.22 -18.11 19.58
C SER A 393 4.88 -19.33 20.24
N GLU A 394 6.14 -19.64 19.88
CA GLU A 394 6.87 -20.83 20.35
C GLU A 394 7.23 -20.77 21.84
N ASN A 395 7.82 -19.64 22.29
CA ASN A 395 8.38 -19.50 23.63
C ASN A 395 7.70 -18.41 24.47
N GLN A 396 6.68 -17.75 23.91
CA GLN A 396 5.95 -16.62 24.53
C GLN A 396 6.86 -15.47 24.96
N MET A 397 8.07 -15.36 24.39
CA MET A 397 8.99 -14.27 24.71
C MET A 397 8.55 -12.97 24.02
N PRO A 398 8.58 -11.82 24.73
CA PRO A 398 8.31 -10.52 24.14
C PRO A 398 9.21 -10.19 22.96
N LEU A 399 8.59 -9.81 21.84
CA LEU A 399 9.34 -9.33 20.69
C LEU A 399 9.90 -7.92 20.98
N PRO A 400 11.13 -7.61 20.53
CA PRO A 400 11.80 -6.35 20.82
C PRO A 400 10.96 -5.14 20.42
N LYS A 401 10.82 -4.18 21.35
CA LYS A 401 10.11 -2.91 21.13
C LYS A 401 8.67 -3.06 20.62
N SER A 402 8.01 -4.18 20.91
CA SER A 402 6.63 -4.44 20.50
C SER A 402 5.58 -3.85 21.43
N GLU A 403 5.93 -3.36 22.62
CA GLU A 403 4.95 -2.82 23.55
C GLU A 403 4.37 -1.49 23.03
N ARG A 404 3.05 -1.31 23.09
CA ARG A 404 2.36 -0.03 22.82
C ARG A 404 1.31 0.26 23.87
N THR A 405 1.15 1.55 24.17
CA THR A 405 0.08 2.02 25.05
C THR A 405 -1.14 2.43 24.23
N ILE A 406 -2.31 1.94 24.63
CA ILE A 406 -3.62 2.32 24.11
C ILE A 406 -4.34 3.15 25.16
N ARG A 407 -4.71 4.38 24.79
CA ARG A 407 -5.45 5.31 25.65
C ARG A 407 -6.88 5.51 25.15
N LEU A 408 -7.84 5.20 26.01
CA LEU A 408 -9.26 5.39 25.74
C LEU A 408 -9.70 6.84 25.97
N LEU A 409 -10.16 7.49 24.91
CA LEU A 409 -10.75 8.83 24.94
C LEU A 409 -12.28 8.72 24.95
N ARG A 410 -12.92 9.18 26.03
CA ARG A 410 -14.39 9.37 26.08
C ARG A 410 -14.73 10.84 25.99
N LYS A 411 -15.79 11.15 25.23
CA LYS A 411 -16.31 12.50 24.97
C LYS A 411 -16.93 13.21 26.20
N ALA A 412 -16.78 12.64 27.41
CA ALA A 412 -17.46 13.04 28.63
C ALA A 412 -17.24 14.50 29.04
N TYR A 413 -16.10 15.10 28.68
CA TYR A 413 -15.81 16.50 29.01
C TYR A 413 -15.90 17.46 27.81
N SER A 414 -16.27 16.99 26.62
CA SER A 414 -16.43 17.87 25.45
C SER A 414 -17.45 18.97 25.68
N MET A 415 -18.47 18.70 26.51
CA MET A 415 -19.49 19.68 26.86
C MET A 415 -18.92 20.90 27.60
N TYR A 416 -17.84 20.73 28.37
CA TYR A 416 -17.17 21.82 29.09
C TYR A 416 -16.21 22.64 28.20
N LEU A 417 -15.87 22.15 27.01
CA LEU A 417 -15.09 22.91 26.03
C LEU A 417 -15.94 23.95 25.29
N TYR A 418 -17.26 23.74 25.17
CA TYR A 418 -18.13 24.71 24.50
C TYR A 418 -18.19 26.05 25.23
N PRO A 419 -18.38 26.14 26.57
CA PRO A 419 -18.34 27.41 27.30
C PRO A 419 -17.04 28.21 27.10
N LEU A 420 -15.90 27.52 27.00
CA LEU A 420 -14.59 28.14 26.72
C LEU A 420 -14.55 28.84 25.35
N ALA A 421 -15.22 28.28 24.33
CA ALA A 421 -15.33 28.91 23.01
C ALA A 421 -16.19 30.19 23.04
N PHE A 422 -17.11 30.32 24.01
CA PHE A 422 -17.93 31.52 24.22
C PHE A 422 -17.26 32.58 25.11
N LEU A 423 -16.08 32.31 25.68
CA LEU A 423 -15.37 33.24 26.56
C LEU A 423 -15.06 34.60 25.87
N PRO A 424 -14.63 34.67 24.60
CA PRO A 424 -14.45 35.94 23.90
C PRO A 424 -15.76 36.75 23.75
N LEU A 425 -16.90 36.08 23.56
CA LEU A 425 -18.20 36.73 23.45
C LEU A 425 -18.67 37.28 24.80
N ALA A 426 -18.45 36.52 25.89
CA ALA A 426 -18.74 36.98 27.25
C ALA A 426 -17.88 38.20 27.64
N VAL A 427 -16.58 38.19 27.32
CA VAL A 427 -15.68 39.34 27.52
C VAL A 427 -16.12 40.54 26.68
N GLY A 428 -16.46 40.32 25.41
CA GLY A 428 -16.98 41.37 24.52
C GLY A 428 -18.26 42.02 25.06
N ALA A 429 -19.22 41.22 25.52
CA ALA A 429 -20.44 41.72 26.13
C ALA A 429 -20.16 42.52 27.42
N GLY A 430 -19.26 42.03 28.28
CA GLY A 430 -18.84 42.74 29.49
C GLY A 430 -18.22 44.10 29.19
N ILE A 431 -17.36 44.20 28.17
CA ILE A 431 -16.77 45.48 27.73
C ILE A 431 -17.83 46.45 27.22
N VAL A 432 -18.81 45.98 26.44
CA VAL A 432 -19.90 46.82 25.91
C VAL A 432 -20.79 47.36 27.03
N ILE A 433 -21.15 46.51 28.00
CA ILE A 433 -21.96 46.91 29.17
C ILE A 433 -21.19 47.92 30.03
N ALA A 434 -19.91 47.65 30.33
CA ALA A 434 -19.07 48.56 31.11
C ALA A 434 -18.85 49.92 30.41
N ARG A 435 -18.78 49.94 29.08
CA ARG A 435 -18.75 51.19 28.29
C ARG A 435 -20.05 51.97 28.37
N ARG A 436 -21.22 51.31 28.30
CA ARG A 436 -22.51 51.99 28.44
C ARG A 436 -22.72 52.57 29.85
N ALA A 437 -22.36 51.82 30.88
CA ALA A 437 -22.48 52.29 32.26
C ALA A 437 -21.60 53.51 32.59
N ARG A 438 -20.47 53.70 31.87
CA ARG A 438 -19.60 54.89 31.99
C ARG A 438 -20.06 56.10 31.16
N ILE A 439 -21.07 55.94 30.30
CA ILE A 439 -21.63 57.03 29.48
C ILE A 439 -22.87 57.63 30.17
N GLU A 440 -23.49 56.90 31.10
CA GLU A 440 -24.67 57.34 31.88
C GLU A 440 -24.33 57.92 33.27
N THR A 441 -23.04 58.03 33.60
CA THR A 441 -22.48 58.83 34.72
C THR A 441 -21.55 59.89 34.17
#